data_AF-A0A0N6ZMJ8-F1
#
_entry.id   AF-A0A0N6ZMJ8-F1
#
_cell.length_a   1.000
_cell.length_b   1.000
_cell.length_c   1.000
_cell.angle_alpha   90.00
_cell.angle_beta   90.00
_cell.angle_gamma   90.00
#
_symmetry.space_group_name_H-M   'P 1'
#
loop_
_entity.id
_entity.type
_entity.pdbx_description
1 polymer ?
#
loop_
_entity_poly.entity_id
_entity_poly.type
_entity_poly.pdbx_seq_one_letter_code
_entity_poly.pdbx_strand_id
1 'polypeptide(L)'
;MSAAHLHPVPDPDDAPATEAGTVPGEEAVVMELPAPEVREDTAPGEPAEDDDQEPGEEDGPRHALAVPDLRPYVKVDRQAVGELGALAADVTRSTGPRLGSALRPVWQLLRVGVRVLGLVLHGWFTGQLCPKVPPFWRLLAAPVFVLYSIGFAVAADPAASLLLIPGWLLVAVAVERWAVVKASRDAKAKASAKAGKGAAKEGRKASGKTSPPSFAARLVKARERTSAEAPAEASPEPAAEAGKGPAEEAPEDQEEPPVQEDPPAPSRDQIVRALHALVGGSSGVLDTALRDRLRYPSTRAVREALDAAGIPHREGVRAVGGNGPGVHRLDFPPLPPSQEGPPGDGVVAGHDANNNANNTGEGSGKGSAVEGNEYPFDVVPDPERGPTFWRVVPHDQHQTAARPGPQGPARAPGRPPRAGRKRTGRADHPDH
;
A
#
# COMPACT_ATOMS: atom_id res chain seq x y z
N MET A 1 25.58 -54.15 -25.48
CA MET A 1 24.14 -54.42 -25.26
C MET A 1 23.99 -54.89 -23.83
N SER A 2 23.70 -53.95 -22.91
CA SER A 2 23.45 -54.25 -21.50
C SER A 2 22.10 -53.66 -21.16
N ALA A 3 21.16 -54.53 -20.78
CA ALA A 3 19.80 -54.16 -20.41
C ALA A 3 19.82 -53.45 -19.06
N ALA A 4 19.33 -52.21 -19.03
CA ALA A 4 19.10 -51.47 -17.81
C ALA A 4 17.85 -52.04 -17.11
N HIS A 5 18.05 -52.60 -15.92
CA HIS A 5 16.99 -53.02 -15.02
C HIS A 5 16.19 -51.79 -14.55
N LEU A 6 14.92 -51.73 -14.93
CA LEU A 6 13.95 -50.78 -14.38
C LEU A 6 13.49 -51.29 -13.01
N HIS A 7 13.71 -50.50 -11.97
CA HIS A 7 13.12 -50.73 -10.65
C HIS A 7 11.63 -50.32 -10.67
N PRO A 8 10.72 -51.16 -10.15
CA PRO A 8 9.30 -50.81 -10.04
C PRO A 8 9.09 -49.71 -8.99
N VAL A 9 8.31 -48.70 -9.36
CA VAL A 9 7.80 -47.63 -8.50
C VAL A 9 6.71 -48.23 -7.59
N PRO A 10 6.76 -48.03 -6.26
CA PRO A 10 5.73 -48.54 -5.35
C PRO A 10 4.40 -47.77 -5.52
N ASP A 11 3.30 -48.52 -5.52
CA ASP A 11 1.93 -48.01 -5.59
C ASP A 11 1.57 -47.15 -4.36
N PRO A 12 0.85 -46.03 -4.54
CA PRO A 12 0.51 -45.08 -3.47
C PRO A 12 -0.61 -45.51 -2.51
N ASP A 13 -1.09 -46.77 -2.55
CA ASP A 13 -2.27 -47.20 -1.79
C ASP A 13 -1.99 -47.89 -0.44
N ASP A 14 -0.73 -48.06 -0.03
CA ASP A 14 -0.34 -48.62 1.28
C ASP A 14 -0.05 -47.54 2.33
N ALA A 15 -1.04 -46.71 2.65
CA ALA A 15 -1.03 -45.88 3.85
C ALA A 15 -1.72 -46.63 5.02
N PRO A 16 -1.00 -47.03 6.08
CA PRO A 16 -1.64 -47.68 7.22
C PRO A 16 -2.51 -46.68 7.97
N ALA A 17 -3.77 -47.06 8.18
CA ALA A 17 -4.74 -46.35 8.99
C ALA A 17 -4.17 -46.07 10.39
N THR A 18 -3.86 -44.81 10.68
CA THR A 18 -3.52 -44.36 12.03
C THR A 18 -4.77 -44.42 12.89
N GLU A 19 -4.70 -45.30 13.89
CA GLU A 19 -5.71 -45.58 14.89
C GLU A 19 -6.12 -44.33 15.66
N ALA A 20 -7.43 -44.24 15.89
CA ALA A 20 -8.08 -43.24 16.71
C ALA A 20 -7.65 -43.39 18.18
N GLY A 21 -6.76 -42.50 18.63
CA GLY A 21 -6.43 -42.33 20.03
C GLY A 21 -7.59 -41.71 20.80
N THR A 22 -8.29 -42.54 21.56
CA THR A 22 -9.19 -42.16 22.65
C THR A 22 -8.44 -41.36 23.71
N VAL A 23 -8.78 -40.09 23.90
CA VAL A 23 -8.32 -39.30 25.05
C VAL A 23 -9.35 -39.47 26.18
N PRO A 24 -8.94 -39.95 27.37
CA PRO A 24 -9.82 -40.09 28.52
C PRO A 24 -10.02 -38.73 29.20
N GLY A 25 -11.19 -38.58 29.81
CA GLY A 25 -11.71 -37.32 30.36
C GLY A 25 -10.81 -36.64 31.39
N GLU A 26 -10.78 -35.32 31.28
CA GLU A 26 -10.31 -34.42 32.33
C GLU A 26 -11.54 -33.86 33.06
N GLU A 27 -11.60 -34.19 34.33
CA GLU A 27 -12.67 -33.88 35.26
C GLU A 27 -12.83 -32.37 35.45
N ALA A 28 -14.09 -31.93 35.37
CA ALA A 28 -14.50 -30.58 35.73
C ALA A 28 -14.30 -30.38 37.24
N VAL A 29 -13.25 -29.66 37.63
CA VAL A 29 -13.13 -29.08 38.97
C VAL A 29 -14.09 -27.89 39.06
N VAL A 30 -15.28 -28.17 39.58
CA VAL A 30 -16.26 -27.18 40.03
C VAL A 30 -15.69 -26.54 41.31
N MET A 31 -15.05 -25.37 41.18
CA MET A 31 -14.85 -24.48 42.33
C MET A 31 -16.15 -23.71 42.58
N GLU A 32 -16.90 -24.21 43.53
CA GLU A 32 -18.04 -23.57 44.17
C GLU A 32 -17.51 -22.40 45.04
N LEU A 33 -17.73 -21.17 44.59
CA LEU A 33 -17.45 -19.95 45.34
C LEU A 33 -18.64 -19.66 46.28
N PRO A 34 -18.41 -19.42 47.59
CA PRO A 34 -19.48 -19.17 48.54
C PRO A 34 -20.11 -17.78 48.34
N ALA A 35 -21.44 -17.76 48.37
CA ALA A 35 -22.28 -16.57 48.34
C ALA A 35 -22.07 -15.71 49.60
N PRO A 36 -21.88 -14.38 49.47
CA PRO A 36 -22.06 -13.48 50.59
C PRO A 36 -23.55 -13.17 50.79
N GLU A 37 -23.92 -13.22 52.06
CA GLU A 37 -25.26 -13.18 52.62
C GLU A 37 -26.04 -11.90 52.30
N VAL A 38 -27.34 -12.13 52.13
CA VAL A 38 -28.41 -11.16 52.20
C VAL A 38 -28.41 -10.50 53.58
N ARG A 39 -28.38 -9.17 53.62
CA ARG A 39 -28.82 -8.38 54.78
C ARG A 39 -29.83 -7.36 54.30
N GLU A 40 -31.07 -7.83 54.17
CA GLU A 40 -32.25 -6.97 54.30
C GLU A 40 -32.37 -6.61 55.77
N ASP A 41 -32.45 -5.32 56.08
CA ASP A 41 -33.44 -4.83 57.04
C ASP A 41 -33.40 -3.30 57.16
N THR A 42 -34.61 -2.75 57.22
CA THR A 42 -34.99 -1.43 57.78
C THR A 42 -35.06 -0.24 56.80
N ALA A 43 -36.20 -0.13 56.12
CA ALA A 43 -36.98 1.12 56.14
C ALA A 43 -37.73 1.17 57.49
N PRO A 44 -38.03 2.33 58.13
CA PRO A 44 -38.81 3.41 57.49
C PRO A 44 -38.50 4.85 57.97
N GLY A 45 -38.98 5.84 57.22
CA GLY A 45 -39.25 7.17 57.78
C GLY A 45 -38.85 8.34 56.86
N GLU A 46 -39.80 8.83 56.08
CA GLU A 46 -39.88 10.27 55.83
C GLU A 46 -40.21 10.96 57.17
N PRO A 47 -39.59 12.10 57.46
CA PRO A 47 -40.40 13.32 57.36
C PRO A 47 -39.64 14.55 56.83
N ALA A 48 -40.43 15.37 56.13
CA ALA A 48 -40.49 16.84 56.19
C ALA A 48 -39.21 17.68 56.02
N GLU A 49 -39.28 18.53 54.99
CA GLU A 49 -39.00 19.98 55.02
C GLU A 49 -38.58 20.56 56.39
N ASP A 50 -37.40 21.16 56.48
CA ASP A 50 -37.27 22.59 56.86
C ASP A 50 -35.80 23.04 56.88
N ASP A 51 -35.62 24.23 56.31
CA ASP A 51 -34.73 25.34 56.65
C ASP A 51 -33.32 25.14 57.23
N ASP A 52 -32.44 25.92 56.59
CA ASP A 52 -31.39 26.74 57.18
C ASP A 52 -30.05 26.15 57.65
N GLN A 53 -29.02 26.93 57.29
CA GLN A 53 -27.67 26.99 57.81
C GLN A 53 -26.67 25.99 57.23
N GLU A 54 -26.05 26.41 56.11
CA GLU A 54 -24.63 26.10 55.85
C GLU A 54 -23.79 26.66 57.01
N PRO A 55 -23.15 25.80 57.83
CA PRO A 55 -22.22 26.26 58.84
C PRO A 55 -20.87 26.56 58.18
N GLY A 56 -20.34 27.73 58.52
CA GLY A 56 -19.11 28.33 58.00
C GLY A 56 -18.05 27.36 57.46
N GLU A 57 -17.75 27.51 56.17
CA GLU A 57 -16.45 27.16 55.61
C GLU A 57 -15.38 27.87 56.43
N GLU A 58 -14.71 27.10 57.27
CA GLU A 58 -13.50 27.51 57.95
C GLU A 58 -12.47 27.97 56.91
N ASP A 59 -12.05 29.22 57.05
CA ASP A 59 -10.94 29.87 56.35
C ASP A 59 -9.62 29.13 56.69
N GLY A 60 -9.44 27.96 56.11
CA GLY A 60 -8.16 27.27 56.08
C GLY A 60 -7.20 28.06 55.17
N PRO A 61 -5.93 28.27 55.58
CA PRO A 61 -4.97 28.99 54.77
C PRO A 61 -4.79 28.25 53.45
N ARG A 62 -5.36 28.83 52.38
CA ARG A 62 -5.13 28.42 51.00
C ARG A 62 -3.63 28.55 50.74
N HIS A 63 -2.89 27.46 50.94
CA HIS A 63 -1.52 27.34 50.47
C HIS A 63 -1.55 27.45 48.95
N ALA A 64 -1.35 28.67 48.48
CA ALA A 64 -1.11 29.01 47.11
C ALA A 64 0.19 28.32 46.66
N LEU A 65 0.08 27.06 46.25
CA LEU A 65 0.95 26.50 45.21
C LEU A 65 0.55 27.16 43.89
N ALA A 66 0.72 28.48 43.82
CA ALA A 66 0.72 29.22 42.58
C ALA A 66 1.96 28.71 41.82
N VAL A 67 1.73 27.71 40.97
CA VAL A 67 2.74 27.22 40.03
C VAL A 67 3.23 28.47 39.28
N PRO A 68 4.50 28.86 39.43
CA PRO A 68 5.01 30.06 38.79
C PRO A 68 4.74 29.95 37.29
N ASP A 69 4.10 30.97 36.73
CA ASP A 69 3.78 31.00 35.31
C ASP A 69 5.10 30.88 34.53
N LEU A 70 5.36 29.70 33.96
CA LEU A 70 6.58 29.38 33.22
C LEU A 70 6.56 29.93 31.79
N ARG A 71 5.44 30.51 31.34
CA ARG A 71 5.30 31.13 30.01
C ARG A 71 6.38 32.17 29.66
N PRO A 72 6.93 32.98 30.57
CA PRO A 72 7.98 33.94 30.24
C PRO A 72 9.36 33.31 30.04
N TYR A 73 9.58 32.09 30.56
CA TYR A 73 10.87 31.40 30.51
C TYR A 73 10.97 30.39 29.36
N VAL A 74 9.85 29.99 28.76
CA VAL A 74 9.84 29.19 27.54
C VAL A 74 9.81 30.12 26.33
N LYS A 75 10.92 30.81 26.06
CA LYS A 75 11.15 31.36 24.73
C LYS A 75 11.43 30.18 23.81
N VAL A 76 10.39 29.69 23.14
CA VAL A 76 10.56 28.75 22.02
C VAL A 76 11.26 29.53 20.92
N ASP A 77 12.58 29.49 20.96
CA ASP A 77 13.40 30.12 19.95
C ASP A 77 13.14 29.39 18.63
N ARG A 78 12.56 30.08 17.65
CA ARG A 78 12.30 29.50 16.33
C ARG A 78 13.59 29.04 15.67
N GLN A 79 14.74 29.60 16.05
CA GLN A 79 16.05 29.10 15.64
C GLN A 79 16.36 27.74 16.25
N ALA A 80 16.10 27.52 17.54
CA ALA A 80 16.34 26.21 18.18
C ALA A 80 15.47 25.10 17.56
N VAL A 81 14.22 25.42 17.17
CA VAL A 81 13.36 24.48 16.43
C VAL A 81 13.90 24.21 15.02
N GLY A 82 14.47 25.22 14.36
CA GLY A 82 15.15 25.08 13.07
C GLY A 82 16.41 24.22 13.15
N GLU A 83 17.22 24.39 14.19
CA GLU A 83 18.44 23.62 14.45
C GLU A 83 18.13 22.16 14.80
N LEU A 84 17.09 21.90 15.60
CA LEU A 84 16.59 20.54 15.85
C LEU A 84 16.07 19.87 14.56
N GLY A 85 15.44 20.64 13.67
CA GLY A 85 15.04 20.17 12.35
C GLY A 85 16.22 19.81 11.45
N ALA A 86 17.28 20.62 11.46
CA ALA A 86 18.51 20.36 10.72
C ALA A 86 19.26 19.13 11.28
N LEU A 87 19.36 19.00 12.61
CA LEU A 87 19.94 17.83 13.27
C LEU A 87 19.16 16.54 12.98
N ALA A 88 17.83 16.59 13.00
CA ALA A 88 17.01 15.45 12.60
C ALA A 88 17.17 15.09 11.11
N ALA A 89 17.33 16.09 10.23
CA ALA A 89 17.59 15.90 8.80
C ALA A 89 18.98 15.29 8.54
N ASP A 90 20.00 15.69 9.29
CA ASP A 90 21.37 15.16 9.15
C ASP A 90 21.52 13.76 9.76
N VAL A 91 20.85 13.47 10.88
CA VAL A 91 20.78 12.11 11.44
C VAL A 91 20.04 11.19 10.47
N THR A 92 18.95 11.64 9.84
CA THR A 92 18.25 10.82 8.84
C THR A 92 19.06 10.60 7.55
N ARG A 93 19.88 11.57 7.12
CA ARG A 93 20.76 11.43 5.94
C ARG A 93 21.99 10.56 6.19
N SER A 94 22.64 10.71 7.34
CA SER A 94 23.91 10.01 7.65
C SER A 94 23.70 8.55 8.07
N THR A 95 22.58 8.23 8.71
CA THR A 95 22.28 6.87 9.21
C THR A 95 21.30 6.08 8.34
N GLY A 96 20.60 6.74 7.40
CA GLY A 96 19.48 6.21 6.63
C GLY A 96 19.72 4.90 5.84
N PRO A 97 20.78 4.79 5.00
CA PRO A 97 20.89 3.64 4.10
C PRO A 97 21.38 2.36 4.80
N ARG A 98 22.13 2.46 5.90
CA ARG A 98 22.65 1.27 6.62
C ARG A 98 21.65 0.74 7.65
N LEU A 99 21.01 1.63 8.41
CA LEU A 99 20.01 1.22 9.41
C LEU A 99 18.69 0.74 8.76
N GLY A 100 18.33 1.29 7.60
CA GLY A 100 17.10 0.93 6.89
C GLY A 100 17.03 -0.54 6.46
N SER A 101 18.17 -1.17 6.18
CA SER A 101 18.22 -2.60 5.83
C SER A 101 18.05 -3.50 7.05
N ALA A 102 18.65 -3.14 8.19
CA ALA A 102 18.56 -3.89 9.44
C ALA A 102 17.18 -3.75 10.12
N LEU A 103 16.52 -2.60 9.96
CA LEU A 103 15.18 -2.36 10.50
C LEU A 103 14.04 -2.83 9.59
N ARG A 104 14.34 -3.22 8.34
CA ARG A 104 13.33 -3.72 7.39
C ARG A 104 12.52 -4.92 7.93
N PRO A 105 13.11 -5.97 8.52
CA PRO A 105 12.34 -7.07 9.11
C PRO A 105 11.52 -6.61 10.32
N VAL A 106 12.08 -5.75 11.19
CA VAL A 106 11.36 -5.19 12.35
C VAL A 106 10.14 -4.40 11.91
N TRP A 107 10.28 -3.59 10.87
CA TRP A 107 9.19 -2.78 10.34
C TRP A 107 8.13 -3.60 9.58
N GLN A 108 8.53 -4.71 8.95
CA GLN A 108 7.58 -5.68 8.40
C GLN A 108 6.79 -6.39 9.51
N LEU A 109 7.45 -6.83 10.58
CA LEU A 109 6.78 -7.41 11.75
C LEU A 109 5.82 -6.40 12.40
N LEU A 110 6.25 -5.14 12.54
CA LEU A 110 5.39 -4.06 13.03
C LEU A 110 4.15 -3.87 12.13
N ARG A 111 4.33 -3.85 10.81
CA ARG A 111 3.21 -3.72 9.84
C ARG A 111 2.24 -4.89 9.91
N VAL A 112 2.75 -6.11 10.01
CA VAL A 112 1.92 -7.31 10.15
C VAL A 112 1.18 -7.26 11.48
N GLY A 113 1.87 -6.94 12.58
CA GLY A 113 1.28 -6.77 13.91
C GLY A 113 0.18 -5.72 13.93
N VAL A 114 0.40 -4.55 13.34
CA VAL A 114 -0.61 -3.48 13.23
C VAL A 114 -1.82 -3.92 12.41
N ARG A 115 -1.64 -4.69 11.33
CA ARG A 115 -2.75 -5.23 10.55
C ARG A 115 -3.56 -6.27 11.32
N VAL A 116 -2.89 -7.20 11.97
CA VAL A 116 -3.54 -8.23 12.81
C VAL A 116 -4.29 -7.56 13.95
N LEU A 117 -3.65 -6.62 14.65
CA LEU A 117 -4.29 -5.84 15.72
C LEU A 117 -5.50 -5.05 15.20
N GLY A 118 -5.39 -4.44 14.01
CA GLY A 118 -6.50 -3.75 13.36
C GLY A 118 -7.67 -4.67 13.03
N LEU A 119 -7.41 -5.89 12.55
CA LEU A 119 -8.45 -6.89 12.27
C LEU A 119 -9.10 -7.40 13.58
N VAL A 120 -8.32 -7.60 14.63
CA VAL A 120 -8.83 -7.99 15.95
C VAL A 120 -9.70 -6.89 16.55
N LEU A 121 -9.24 -5.63 16.52
CA LEU A 121 -10.04 -4.47 16.94
C LEU A 121 -11.31 -4.35 16.11
N HIS A 122 -11.23 -4.54 14.79
CA HIS A 122 -12.39 -4.50 13.92
C HIS A 122 -13.40 -5.62 14.27
N GLY A 123 -12.94 -6.86 14.44
CA GLY A 123 -13.76 -7.99 14.86
C GLY A 123 -14.36 -7.81 16.27
N TRP A 124 -13.64 -7.13 17.17
CA TRP A 124 -14.11 -6.76 18.50
C TRP A 124 -15.24 -5.74 18.42
N PHE A 125 -15.01 -4.61 17.74
CA PHE A 125 -16.00 -3.53 17.63
C PHE A 125 -17.23 -3.92 16.83
N THR A 126 -17.08 -4.77 15.81
CA THR A 126 -18.21 -5.30 15.02
C THR A 126 -18.95 -6.43 15.75
N GLY A 127 -18.37 -6.99 16.81
CA GLY A 127 -18.96 -8.09 17.56
C GLY A 127 -18.78 -9.48 16.96
N GLN A 128 -17.99 -9.61 15.89
CA GLN A 128 -17.70 -10.90 15.26
C GLN A 128 -16.92 -11.83 16.21
N LEU A 129 -16.04 -11.29 17.04
CA LEU A 129 -15.22 -12.08 17.97
C LEU A 129 -15.97 -12.48 19.26
N CYS A 130 -16.98 -11.72 19.67
CA CYS A 130 -17.70 -11.93 20.92
C CYS A 130 -19.18 -11.53 20.79
N PRO A 131 -20.00 -12.30 20.03
CA PRO A 131 -21.38 -11.91 19.71
C PRO A 131 -22.27 -11.75 20.95
N LYS A 132 -21.93 -12.43 22.05
CA LYS A 132 -22.69 -12.42 23.31
C LYS A 132 -22.43 -11.20 24.20
N VAL A 133 -21.38 -10.41 23.95
CA VAL A 133 -21.04 -9.24 24.77
C VAL A 133 -21.86 -8.03 24.32
N PRO A 134 -22.59 -7.33 25.21
CA PRO A 134 -23.34 -6.13 24.86
C PRO A 134 -22.44 -5.04 24.26
N PRO A 135 -22.94 -4.22 23.31
CA PRO A 135 -22.14 -3.16 22.66
C PRO A 135 -21.50 -2.19 23.65
N PHE A 136 -22.19 -1.88 24.76
CA PHE A 136 -21.70 -1.02 25.84
C PHE A 136 -20.41 -1.55 26.49
N TRP A 137 -20.37 -2.85 26.80
CA TRP A 137 -19.19 -3.48 27.38
C TRP A 137 -18.02 -3.54 26.41
N ARG A 138 -18.26 -3.65 25.11
CA ARG A 138 -17.20 -3.60 24.08
C ARG A 138 -16.53 -2.23 24.00
N LEU A 139 -17.31 -1.16 24.19
CA LEU A 139 -16.80 0.22 24.22
C LEU A 139 -16.00 0.52 25.48
N LEU A 140 -16.38 -0.04 26.63
CA LEU A 140 -15.64 0.13 27.90
C LEU A 140 -14.40 -0.75 27.99
N ALA A 141 -14.44 -1.98 27.46
CA ALA A 141 -13.32 -2.92 27.57
C ALA A 141 -12.09 -2.46 26.77
N ALA A 142 -12.27 -1.80 25.62
CA ALA A 142 -11.15 -1.32 24.81
C ALA A 142 -10.25 -0.30 25.54
N PRO A 143 -10.75 0.81 26.12
CA PRO A 143 -9.92 1.75 26.87
C PRO A 143 -9.34 1.12 28.13
N VAL A 144 -10.07 0.24 28.82
CA VAL A 144 -9.55 -0.49 29.99
C VAL A 144 -8.37 -1.39 29.60
N PHE A 145 -8.49 -2.13 28.49
CA PHE A 145 -7.40 -2.96 27.97
C PHE A 145 -6.19 -2.12 27.55
N VAL A 146 -6.41 -0.97 26.90
CA VAL A 146 -5.33 -0.04 26.53
C VAL A 146 -4.63 0.48 27.79
N LEU A 147 -5.38 0.98 28.79
CA LEU A 147 -4.82 1.45 30.07
C LEU A 147 -4.06 0.33 30.80
N TYR A 148 -4.61 -0.89 30.82
CA TYR A 148 -3.95 -2.06 31.39
C TYR A 148 -2.64 -2.37 30.67
N SER A 149 -2.63 -2.40 29.33
CA SER A 149 -1.42 -2.67 28.54
C SER A 149 -0.35 -1.59 28.70
N ILE A 150 -0.74 -0.33 28.85
CA ILE A 150 0.17 0.78 29.18
C ILE A 150 0.74 0.58 30.58
N GLY A 151 -0.10 0.32 31.58
CA GLY A 151 0.35 0.07 32.95
C GLY A 151 1.29 -1.13 33.06
N PHE A 152 0.97 -2.22 32.36
CA PHE A 152 1.80 -3.41 32.28
C PHE A 152 3.15 -3.12 31.60
N ALA A 153 3.16 -2.38 30.49
CA ALA A 153 4.39 -1.99 29.81
C ALA A 153 5.30 -1.11 30.70
N VAL A 154 4.72 -0.16 31.44
CA VAL A 154 5.46 0.70 32.38
C VAL A 154 5.99 -0.10 33.58
N ALA A 155 5.23 -1.08 34.07
CA ALA A 155 5.68 -1.96 35.16
C ALA A 155 6.81 -2.91 34.73
N ALA A 156 6.77 -3.40 33.49
CA ALA A 156 7.79 -4.28 32.93
C ALA A 156 9.07 -3.53 32.54
N ASP A 157 8.94 -2.30 32.04
CA ASP A 157 10.07 -1.44 31.68
C ASP A 157 9.77 0.04 32.05
N PRO A 158 10.38 0.58 33.11
CA PRO A 158 10.14 1.95 33.53
C PRO A 158 10.57 2.97 32.46
N ALA A 159 11.49 2.63 31.56
CA ALA A 159 11.91 3.49 30.46
C ALA A 159 10.85 3.58 29.35
N ALA A 160 9.91 2.64 29.26
CA ALA A 160 8.82 2.67 28.29
C ALA A 160 7.89 3.88 28.47
N SER A 161 7.79 4.40 29.70
CA SER A 161 6.99 5.60 30.02
C SER A 161 7.45 6.84 29.22
N LEU A 162 8.77 6.98 28.97
CA LEU A 162 9.34 8.10 28.22
C LEU A 162 9.06 8.01 26.71
N LEU A 163 8.86 6.80 26.17
CA LEU A 163 8.52 6.57 24.76
C LEU A 163 7.01 6.63 24.50
N LEU A 164 6.20 6.34 25.51
CA LEU A 164 4.74 6.36 25.43
C LEU A 164 4.18 7.77 25.20
N ILE A 165 4.76 8.80 25.83
CA ILE A 165 4.33 10.20 25.70
C ILE A 165 4.38 10.69 24.25
N PRO A 166 5.52 10.63 23.52
CA PRO A 166 5.58 11.06 22.13
C PRO A 166 4.76 10.14 21.21
N GLY A 167 4.69 8.84 21.51
CA GLY A 167 3.86 7.89 20.77
C GLY A 167 2.38 8.24 20.84
N TRP A 168 1.89 8.60 22.03
CA TRP A 168 0.49 9.00 22.24
C TRP A 168 0.15 10.29 21.51
N LEU A 169 1.03 11.29 21.53
CA LEU A 169 0.82 12.54 20.78
C LEU A 169 0.73 12.29 19.27
N LEU A 170 1.56 11.41 18.72
CA LEU A 170 1.48 11.02 17.31
C LEU A 170 0.16 10.31 16.98
N VAL A 171 -0.30 9.41 17.86
CA VAL A 171 -1.60 8.74 17.70
C VAL A 171 -2.75 9.75 17.77
N ALA A 172 -2.73 10.70 18.72
CA ALA A 172 -3.74 11.74 18.85
C ALA A 172 -3.84 12.61 17.58
N VAL A 173 -2.70 13.07 17.06
CA VAL A 173 -2.64 13.85 15.80
C VAL A 173 -3.14 13.02 14.61
N ALA A 174 -2.80 11.74 14.54
CA ALA A 174 -3.29 10.84 13.49
C ALA A 174 -4.81 10.63 13.56
N VAL A 175 -5.36 10.47 14.76
CA VAL A 175 -6.81 10.33 15.00
C VAL A 175 -7.55 11.61 14.63
N GLU A 176 -7.04 12.78 15.00
CA GLU A 176 -7.62 14.08 14.65
C GLU A 176 -7.65 14.27 13.12
N ARG A 177 -6.53 14.02 12.43
CA ARG A 177 -6.48 14.09 10.96
C ARG A 177 -7.42 13.10 10.29
N TRP A 178 -7.51 11.88 10.84
CA TRP A 178 -8.42 10.88 10.32
C TRP A 178 -9.90 11.29 10.49
N ALA A 179 -10.26 11.87 11.63
CA ALA A 179 -11.60 12.38 11.89
C ALA A 179 -11.99 13.50 10.91
N VAL A 180 -11.08 14.43 10.61
CA VAL A 180 -11.30 15.50 9.62
C VAL A 180 -11.51 14.91 8.20
N VAL A 181 -10.66 13.95 7.80
CA VAL A 181 -10.81 13.27 6.50
C VAL A 181 -12.12 12.49 6.43
N LYS A 182 -12.53 11.83 7.52
CA LYS A 182 -13.82 11.12 7.56
C LYS A 182 -15.00 12.09 7.46
N ALA A 183 -14.99 13.19 8.21
CA ALA A 183 -16.04 14.21 8.16
C ALA A 183 -16.20 14.81 6.75
N SER A 184 -15.08 15.09 6.06
CA SER A 184 -15.12 15.58 4.67
C SER A 184 -15.67 14.54 3.67
N ARG A 185 -15.36 13.25 3.84
CA ARG A 185 -15.93 12.17 3.03
C ARG A 185 -17.43 12.01 3.26
N ASP A 186 -17.86 12.06 4.51
CA ASP A 186 -19.28 11.96 4.87
C ASP A 186 -20.07 13.18 4.38
N ALA A 187 -19.50 14.39 4.47
CA ALA A 187 -20.07 15.61 3.90
C ALA A 187 -20.21 15.50 2.37
N LYS A 188 -19.19 14.98 1.69
CA LYS A 188 -19.23 14.76 0.23
C LYS A 188 -20.28 13.70 -0.16
N ALA A 189 -20.38 12.60 0.58
CA ALA A 189 -21.38 11.56 0.34
C ALA A 189 -22.82 12.09 0.51
N LYS A 190 -23.06 12.91 1.54
CA LYS A 190 -24.35 13.59 1.75
C LYS A 190 -24.67 14.60 0.64
N ALA A 191 -23.68 15.37 0.18
CA ALA A 191 -23.85 16.31 -0.92
C ALA A 191 -24.22 15.59 -2.24
N SER A 192 -23.53 14.48 -2.56
CA SER A 192 -23.86 13.68 -3.76
C SER A 192 -25.24 13.02 -3.68
N ALA A 193 -25.65 12.54 -2.51
CA ALA A 193 -26.96 11.92 -2.32
C ALA A 193 -28.11 12.94 -2.48
N LYS A 194 -27.90 14.19 -2.03
CA LYS A 194 -28.89 15.27 -2.19
C LYS A 194 -29.01 15.76 -3.63
N ALA A 195 -27.88 15.82 -4.37
CA ALA A 195 -27.88 16.18 -5.79
C ALA A 195 -28.61 15.14 -6.67
N GLY A 196 -28.49 13.85 -6.38
CA GLY A 196 -29.17 12.79 -7.14
C GLY A 196 -30.70 12.76 -6.93
N LYS A 197 -31.20 13.16 -5.75
CA LYS A 197 -32.63 13.07 -5.42
C LYS A 197 -33.47 14.25 -5.95
N GLY A 198 -32.84 15.39 -6.24
CA GLY A 198 -33.50 16.55 -6.86
C GLY A 198 -33.80 16.34 -8.36
N ALA A 199 -32.86 15.73 -9.09
CA ALA A 199 -33.02 15.50 -10.53
C ALA A 199 -34.12 14.46 -10.88
N ALA A 200 -34.44 13.54 -9.97
CA ALA A 200 -35.44 12.50 -10.22
C ALA A 200 -36.90 12.96 -10.02
N LYS A 201 -37.16 14.07 -9.31
CA LYS A 201 -38.54 14.50 -9.00
C LYS A 201 -39.08 15.60 -9.91
N GLU A 202 -38.23 16.35 -10.61
CA GLU A 202 -38.65 17.33 -11.64
C GLU A 202 -38.78 16.74 -13.04
N GLY A 203 -38.16 15.58 -13.32
CA GLY A 203 -38.22 14.94 -14.64
C GLY A 203 -39.55 14.29 -15.04
N ARG A 204 -40.55 14.22 -14.15
CA ARG A 204 -41.82 13.50 -14.44
C ARG A 204 -43.01 14.39 -14.83
N LYS A 205 -42.85 15.72 -14.94
CA LYS A 205 -43.93 16.62 -15.39
C LYS A 205 -43.63 17.48 -16.61
N ALA A 206 -42.44 17.38 -17.19
CA ALA A 206 -42.10 18.08 -18.43
C ALA A 206 -41.51 17.10 -19.47
N SER A 207 -42.31 16.10 -19.86
CA SER A 207 -42.11 15.38 -21.11
C SER A 207 -42.59 16.26 -22.27
N GLY A 208 -41.83 17.30 -22.55
CA GLY A 208 -42.00 18.20 -23.69
C GLY A 208 -40.62 18.55 -24.24
N LYS A 209 -40.13 17.70 -25.15
CA LYS A 209 -39.00 17.90 -26.09
C LYS A 209 -38.16 19.16 -25.83
N THR A 210 -37.19 19.09 -24.94
CA THR A 210 -35.98 19.92 -25.00
C THR A 210 -34.85 19.15 -24.32
N SER A 211 -33.90 18.65 -25.13
CA SER A 211 -32.67 18.04 -24.62
C SER A 211 -31.88 19.07 -23.82
N PRO A 212 -31.32 18.71 -22.65
CA PRO A 212 -30.35 19.58 -22.00
C PRO A 212 -29.09 19.68 -22.88
N PRO A 213 -28.48 20.87 -22.99
CA PRO A 213 -27.27 21.05 -23.78
C PRO A 213 -26.14 20.20 -23.20
N SER A 214 -25.45 19.49 -24.08
CA SER A 214 -24.36 18.56 -23.75
C SER A 214 -23.27 19.24 -22.92
N PHE A 215 -22.58 18.44 -22.11
CA PHE A 215 -21.45 18.88 -21.29
C PHE A 215 -20.37 19.61 -22.10
N ALA A 216 -20.26 19.32 -23.40
CA ALA A 216 -19.39 20.02 -24.35
C ALA A 216 -19.76 21.51 -24.50
N ALA A 217 -21.06 21.87 -24.55
CA ALA A 217 -21.50 23.26 -24.60
C ALA A 217 -21.20 24.04 -23.31
N ARG A 218 -21.14 23.36 -22.16
CA ARG A 218 -20.73 23.97 -20.88
C ARG A 218 -19.22 24.19 -20.78
N LEU A 219 -18.41 23.36 -21.44
CA LEU A 219 -16.95 23.48 -21.49
C LEU A 219 -16.50 24.63 -22.40
N VAL A 220 -17.20 24.86 -23.53
CA VAL A 220 -16.92 26.00 -24.42
C VAL A 220 -17.23 27.33 -23.72
N LYS A 221 -18.38 27.43 -23.04
CA LYS A 221 -18.78 28.64 -22.30
C LYS A 221 -17.91 28.96 -21.07
N ALA A 222 -17.22 27.95 -20.51
CA ALA A 222 -16.25 28.15 -19.42
C ALA A 222 -14.88 28.62 -19.94
N ARG A 223 -14.52 28.25 -21.17
CA ARG A 223 -13.27 28.64 -21.82
C ARG A 223 -13.30 30.09 -22.33
N GLU A 224 -14.45 30.58 -22.77
CA GLU A 224 -14.62 32.01 -23.13
C GLU A 224 -14.47 32.95 -21.93
N ARG A 225 -14.84 32.50 -20.72
CA ARG A 225 -14.68 33.30 -19.48
C ARG A 225 -13.26 33.35 -18.93
N THR A 226 -12.33 32.56 -19.47
CA THR A 226 -10.93 32.51 -19.00
C THR A 226 -9.94 33.11 -19.99
N SER A 227 -10.41 33.65 -21.12
CA SER A 227 -9.55 34.26 -22.15
C SER A 227 -9.61 35.79 -22.20
N ALA A 228 -10.16 36.44 -21.17
CA ALA A 228 -10.26 37.90 -21.08
C ALA A 228 -9.68 38.44 -19.76
N GLU A 229 -8.49 37.97 -19.36
CA GLU A 229 -7.74 38.62 -18.27
C GLU A 229 -6.23 38.45 -18.47
N ALA A 230 -5.66 39.35 -19.27
CA ALA A 230 -4.24 39.70 -19.23
C ALA A 230 -4.13 41.07 -18.56
N PRO A 231 -3.16 41.29 -17.64
CA PRO A 231 -3.08 42.51 -16.86
C PRO A 231 -2.35 43.60 -17.67
N ALA A 232 -3.02 44.72 -17.90
CA ALA A 232 -2.37 45.96 -18.29
C ALA A 232 -2.75 47.04 -17.27
N GLU A 233 -1.73 47.55 -16.59
CA GLU A 233 -1.77 48.74 -15.75
C GLU A 233 -2.40 49.93 -16.52
N ALA A 234 -3.42 50.56 -15.94
CA ALA A 234 -3.53 52.02 -15.74
C ALA A 234 -4.99 52.44 -15.44
N SER A 235 -5.11 53.22 -14.37
CA SER A 235 -6.26 53.93 -13.78
C SER A 235 -6.83 55.06 -14.68
N PRO A 236 -7.87 55.84 -14.30
CA PRO A 236 -9.30 55.51 -14.09
C PRO A 236 -10.29 56.43 -14.88
N GLU A 237 -11.57 55.99 -14.98
CA GLU A 237 -12.87 56.74 -15.06
C GLU A 237 -13.09 57.94 -16.03
N PRO A 238 -14.36 58.37 -16.30
CA PRO A 238 -15.62 57.64 -16.49
C PRO A 238 -16.45 58.19 -17.70
N ALA A 239 -17.67 57.64 -17.88
CA ALA A 239 -18.87 58.27 -18.45
C ALA A 239 -19.46 57.71 -19.77
N ALA A 240 -20.75 57.39 -19.63
CA ALA A 240 -21.86 57.74 -20.53
C ALA A 240 -22.16 56.90 -21.79
N GLU A 241 -23.44 56.48 -21.78
CA GLU A 241 -24.40 56.43 -22.89
C GLU A 241 -24.40 55.25 -23.88
N ALA A 242 -25.45 54.45 -23.72
CA ALA A 242 -26.54 54.25 -24.69
C ALA A 242 -26.17 54.18 -26.19
N GLY A 243 -26.26 52.97 -26.73
CA GLY A 243 -26.31 52.73 -28.18
C GLY A 243 -27.18 51.52 -28.50
N LYS A 244 -28.48 51.78 -28.71
CA LYS A 244 -29.48 50.85 -29.22
C LYS A 244 -29.36 50.82 -30.75
N GLY A 245 -29.15 49.65 -31.36
CA GLY A 245 -29.12 49.52 -32.81
C GLY A 245 -29.04 48.06 -33.28
N PRO A 246 -30.02 47.54 -34.03
CA PRO A 246 -30.16 46.13 -34.38
C PRO A 246 -29.37 45.81 -35.67
N ALA A 247 -28.70 44.66 -35.69
CA ALA A 247 -28.15 44.07 -36.91
C ALA A 247 -28.62 42.62 -36.98
N GLU A 248 -29.67 42.47 -37.78
CA GLU A 248 -30.15 41.25 -38.41
C GLU A 248 -29.00 40.66 -39.25
N GLU A 249 -28.21 39.76 -38.65
CA GLU A 249 -27.21 38.96 -39.36
C GLU A 249 -27.68 37.50 -39.45
N ALA A 250 -27.45 36.99 -40.66
CA ALA A 250 -27.96 35.76 -41.24
C ALA A 250 -27.79 34.52 -40.35
N PRO A 251 -28.67 33.50 -40.53
CA PRO A 251 -28.42 32.18 -39.97
C PRO A 251 -27.18 31.60 -40.65
N GLU A 252 -26.02 31.74 -40.01
CA GLU A 252 -24.85 30.92 -40.31
C GLU A 252 -25.24 29.47 -40.02
N ASP A 253 -25.23 28.66 -41.09
CA ASP A 253 -25.20 27.21 -41.04
C ASP A 253 -24.08 26.79 -40.09
N GLN A 254 -24.43 26.60 -38.81
CA GLN A 254 -23.60 25.88 -37.86
C GLN A 254 -23.51 24.44 -38.37
N GLU A 255 -22.47 24.17 -39.16
CA GLU A 255 -22.00 22.83 -39.47
C GLU A 255 -21.93 22.05 -38.15
N GLU A 256 -22.91 21.17 -37.92
CA GLU A 256 -22.91 20.23 -36.80
C GLU A 256 -21.55 19.52 -36.83
N PRO A 257 -20.70 19.68 -35.80
CA PRO A 257 -19.41 19.01 -35.78
C PRO A 257 -19.68 17.52 -35.96
N PRO A 258 -18.98 16.85 -36.90
CA PRO A 258 -19.26 15.47 -37.26
C PRO A 258 -19.30 14.65 -35.98
N VAL A 259 -20.45 14.02 -35.73
CA VAL A 259 -20.67 13.13 -34.60
C VAL A 259 -19.56 12.09 -34.64
N GLN A 260 -18.55 12.25 -33.79
CA GLN A 260 -17.50 11.25 -33.64
C GLN A 260 -18.16 10.04 -33.02
N GLU A 261 -18.43 9.04 -33.86
CA GLU A 261 -18.90 7.74 -33.42
C GLU A 261 -17.89 7.19 -32.41
N ASP A 262 -18.36 6.96 -31.18
CA ASP A 262 -17.55 6.33 -30.15
C ASP A 262 -17.00 5.01 -30.72
N PRO A 263 -15.69 4.74 -30.56
CA PRO A 263 -15.09 3.54 -31.10
C PRO A 263 -15.87 2.31 -30.60
N PRO A 264 -16.14 1.34 -31.48
CA PRO A 264 -16.94 0.18 -31.11
C PRO A 264 -16.32 -0.51 -29.90
N ALA A 265 -17.16 -0.91 -28.94
CA ALA A 265 -16.71 -1.63 -27.75
C ALA A 265 -15.90 -2.87 -28.19
N PRO A 266 -14.71 -3.10 -27.61
CA PRO A 266 -13.87 -4.22 -28.01
C PRO A 266 -14.59 -5.54 -27.72
N SER A 267 -14.42 -6.49 -28.63
CA SER A 267 -15.02 -7.81 -28.49
C SER A 267 -14.40 -8.58 -27.32
N ARG A 268 -15.14 -9.56 -26.80
CA ARG A 268 -14.64 -10.48 -25.75
C ARG A 268 -13.28 -11.06 -26.12
N ASP A 269 -13.10 -11.51 -27.35
CA ASP A 269 -11.84 -12.09 -27.83
C ASP A 269 -10.66 -11.11 -27.79
N GLN A 270 -10.90 -9.82 -28.04
CA GLN A 270 -9.86 -8.79 -27.92
C GLN A 270 -9.45 -8.59 -26.46
N ILE A 271 -10.42 -8.61 -25.53
CA ILE A 271 -10.15 -8.52 -24.08
C ILE A 271 -9.34 -9.74 -23.63
N VAL A 272 -9.72 -10.96 -24.05
CA VAL A 272 -8.99 -12.19 -23.72
C VAL A 272 -7.55 -12.16 -24.26
N ARG A 273 -7.35 -11.76 -25.52
CA ARG A 273 -6.01 -11.60 -26.10
C ARG A 273 -5.19 -10.55 -25.35
N ALA A 274 -5.79 -9.43 -24.95
CA ALA A 274 -5.11 -8.40 -24.17
C ALA A 274 -4.68 -8.90 -22.78
N LEU A 275 -5.54 -9.68 -22.10
CA LEU A 275 -5.21 -10.30 -20.82
C LEU A 275 -4.02 -11.25 -20.94
N HIS A 276 -4.05 -12.17 -21.92
CA HIS A 276 -2.94 -13.11 -22.16
C HIS A 276 -1.65 -12.42 -22.62
N ALA A 277 -1.74 -11.31 -23.34
CA ALA A 277 -0.56 -10.52 -23.71
C ALA A 277 0.06 -9.78 -22.51
N LEU A 278 -0.75 -9.35 -21.53
CA LEU A 278 -0.30 -8.58 -20.37
C LEU A 278 0.15 -9.44 -19.18
N VAL A 279 -0.35 -10.67 -19.04
CA VAL A 279 -0.08 -11.50 -17.85
C VAL A 279 1.39 -11.86 -17.71
N GLY A 280 2.08 -12.13 -18.83
CA GLY A 280 3.48 -12.56 -18.84
C GLY A 280 3.76 -13.63 -17.78
N GLY A 281 4.77 -13.39 -16.94
CA GLY A 281 5.11 -14.24 -15.78
C GLY A 281 4.41 -13.89 -14.46
N SER A 282 3.44 -12.97 -14.46
CA SER A 282 2.78 -12.51 -13.24
C SER A 282 1.53 -13.32 -12.88
N SER A 283 0.99 -13.12 -11.66
CA SER A 283 -0.21 -13.81 -11.18
C SER A 283 -1.53 -13.23 -11.68
N GLY A 284 -1.51 -12.08 -12.37
CA GLY A 284 -2.72 -11.45 -12.90
C GLY A 284 -2.45 -10.11 -13.56
N VAL A 285 -3.51 -9.45 -14.03
CA VAL A 285 -3.44 -8.19 -14.77
C VAL A 285 -4.30 -7.15 -14.06
N LEU A 286 -3.74 -5.95 -13.79
CA LEU A 286 -4.46 -4.85 -13.15
C LEU A 286 -5.40 -4.16 -14.14
N ASP A 287 -6.53 -3.64 -13.64
CA ASP A 287 -7.50 -2.89 -14.45
C ASP A 287 -6.86 -1.66 -15.12
N THR A 288 -5.87 -1.05 -14.48
CA THR A 288 -5.11 0.09 -15.02
C THR A 288 -4.28 -0.29 -16.24
N ALA A 289 -3.60 -1.43 -16.21
CA ALA A 289 -2.82 -1.93 -17.34
C ALA A 289 -3.74 -2.32 -18.51
N LEU A 290 -4.89 -2.93 -18.21
CA LEU A 290 -5.88 -3.30 -19.22
C LEU A 290 -6.53 -2.05 -19.85
N ARG A 291 -6.84 -1.03 -19.04
CA ARG A 291 -7.29 0.29 -19.52
C ARG A 291 -6.32 0.87 -20.54
N ASP A 292 -5.03 0.91 -20.18
CA ASP A 292 -4.01 1.55 -21.01
C ASP A 292 -3.80 0.76 -22.32
N ARG A 293 -3.88 -0.57 -22.27
CA ARG A 293 -3.76 -1.44 -23.45
C ARG A 293 -4.94 -1.33 -24.42
N LEU A 294 -6.16 -1.26 -23.89
CA LEU A 294 -7.40 -1.18 -24.69
C LEU A 294 -7.86 0.26 -24.95
N ARG A 295 -7.12 1.26 -24.44
CA ARG A 295 -7.41 2.70 -24.55
C ARG A 295 -8.80 3.10 -24.03
N TYR A 296 -9.26 2.45 -22.97
CA TYR A 296 -10.50 2.84 -22.31
C TYR A 296 -10.35 4.19 -21.58
N PRO A 297 -11.41 5.02 -21.51
CA PRO A 297 -11.34 6.31 -20.84
C PRO A 297 -11.21 6.19 -19.30
N SER A 298 -11.63 5.06 -18.72
CA SER A 298 -11.55 4.84 -17.26
C SER A 298 -11.46 3.35 -16.90
N THR A 299 -10.99 3.05 -15.68
CA THR A 299 -11.01 1.68 -15.13
C THR A 299 -12.42 1.20 -14.81
N ARG A 300 -13.40 2.10 -14.71
CA ARG A 300 -14.82 1.73 -14.62
C ARG A 300 -15.32 1.13 -15.93
N ALA A 301 -14.98 1.75 -17.07
CA ALA A 301 -15.34 1.23 -18.39
C ALA A 301 -14.72 -0.16 -18.65
N VAL A 302 -13.49 -0.38 -18.14
CA VAL A 302 -12.86 -1.72 -18.17
C VAL A 302 -13.66 -2.74 -17.38
N ARG A 303 -14.09 -2.41 -16.15
CA ARG A 303 -14.90 -3.33 -15.33
C ARG A 303 -16.24 -3.64 -15.96
N GLU A 304 -16.93 -2.64 -16.51
CA GLU A 304 -18.18 -2.84 -17.25
C GLU A 304 -17.97 -3.75 -18.47
N ALA A 305 -16.83 -3.63 -19.18
CA ALA A 305 -16.48 -4.51 -20.28
C ALA A 305 -16.11 -5.95 -19.85
N LEU A 306 -15.41 -6.10 -18.72
CA LEU A 306 -15.10 -7.41 -18.12
C LEU A 306 -16.38 -8.12 -17.66
N ASP A 307 -17.30 -7.38 -17.03
CA ASP A 307 -18.60 -7.88 -16.59
C ASP A 307 -19.46 -8.30 -17.79
N ALA A 308 -19.50 -7.48 -18.84
CA ALA A 308 -20.19 -7.82 -20.10
C ALA A 308 -19.59 -9.06 -20.79
N ALA A 309 -18.28 -9.29 -20.63
CA ALA A 309 -17.58 -10.47 -21.15
C ALA A 309 -17.69 -11.71 -20.24
N GLY A 310 -18.29 -11.58 -19.05
CA GLY A 310 -18.39 -12.64 -18.05
C GLY A 310 -17.05 -13.05 -17.45
N ILE A 311 -16.09 -12.13 -17.37
CA ILE A 311 -14.74 -12.38 -16.82
C ILE A 311 -14.69 -11.87 -15.38
N PRO A 312 -14.48 -12.74 -14.38
CA PRO A 312 -14.39 -12.31 -12.98
C PRO A 312 -13.23 -11.35 -12.74
N HIS A 313 -13.48 -10.28 -11.97
CA HIS A 313 -12.45 -9.36 -11.49
C HIS A 313 -12.47 -9.34 -9.96
N ARG A 314 -11.30 -9.14 -9.32
CA ARG A 314 -11.11 -9.21 -7.87
C ARG A 314 -10.23 -8.07 -7.38
N GLU A 315 -10.37 -7.70 -6.10
CA GLU A 315 -9.43 -6.79 -5.44
C GLU A 315 -8.16 -7.54 -4.98
N GLY A 316 -7.02 -6.84 -4.92
CA GLY A 316 -5.79 -7.39 -4.34
C GLY A 316 -5.00 -8.34 -5.25
N VAL A 317 -5.18 -8.23 -6.57
CA VAL A 317 -4.40 -8.99 -7.55
C VAL A 317 -2.98 -8.44 -7.63
N ARG A 318 -1.99 -9.35 -7.51
CA ARG A 318 -0.57 -9.02 -7.67
C ARG A 318 -0.19 -9.11 -9.16
N ALA A 319 0.35 -8.03 -9.69
CA ALA A 319 0.88 -7.94 -11.04
C ALA A 319 2.24 -7.21 -11.04
N VAL A 320 2.88 -7.12 -12.21
CA VAL A 320 4.16 -6.40 -12.37
C VAL A 320 4.05 -4.94 -11.92
N GLY A 321 2.89 -4.30 -12.15
CA GLY A 321 2.60 -2.92 -11.75
C GLY A 321 2.24 -2.71 -10.26
N GLY A 322 2.30 -3.76 -9.42
CA GLY A 322 1.98 -3.69 -8.00
C GLY A 322 0.76 -4.52 -7.61
N ASN A 323 0.06 -4.08 -6.55
CA ASN A 323 -1.11 -4.76 -6.02
C ASN A 323 -2.34 -3.86 -6.15
N GLY A 324 -3.45 -4.37 -6.71
CA GLY A 324 -4.65 -3.58 -6.95
C GLY A 324 -5.81 -4.41 -7.51
N PRO A 325 -6.92 -3.75 -7.91
CA PRO A 325 -8.01 -4.42 -8.59
C PRO A 325 -7.57 -4.91 -9.97
N GLY A 326 -7.99 -6.12 -10.33
CA GLY A 326 -7.60 -6.76 -11.58
C GLY A 326 -8.24 -8.13 -11.80
N VAL A 327 -7.78 -8.80 -12.85
CA VAL A 327 -8.16 -10.18 -13.19
C VAL A 327 -7.02 -11.11 -12.79
N HIS A 328 -7.32 -12.12 -11.96
CA HIS A 328 -6.34 -13.12 -11.56
C HIS A 328 -6.11 -14.13 -12.70
N ARG A 329 -4.90 -14.65 -12.86
CA ARG A 329 -4.55 -15.61 -13.94
C ARG A 329 -5.44 -16.85 -13.98
N LEU A 330 -5.95 -17.29 -12.82
CA LEU A 330 -6.88 -18.42 -12.73
C LEU A 330 -8.28 -18.11 -13.29
N ASP A 331 -8.65 -16.83 -13.36
CA ASP A 331 -9.94 -16.38 -13.89
C ASP A 331 -9.86 -16.09 -15.41
N PHE A 332 -8.73 -16.40 -16.05
CA PHE A 332 -8.55 -16.14 -17.48
C PHE A 332 -9.35 -17.14 -18.29
N PRO A 333 -10.23 -16.69 -19.19
CA PRO A 333 -10.82 -17.59 -20.18
C PRO A 333 -9.72 -18.17 -21.09
N PRO A 334 -9.89 -19.40 -21.60
CA PRO A 334 -8.97 -19.98 -22.57
C PRO A 334 -8.87 -19.08 -23.81
N LEU A 335 -7.68 -19.02 -24.44
CA LEU A 335 -7.54 -18.26 -25.69
C LEU A 335 -8.51 -18.84 -26.72
N PRO A 336 -9.27 -18.02 -27.45
CA PRO A 336 -9.98 -18.50 -28.63
C PRO A 336 -8.95 -19.09 -29.59
N PRO A 337 -9.26 -20.20 -30.29
CA PRO A 337 -8.36 -20.75 -31.29
C PRO A 337 -7.98 -19.61 -32.24
N SER A 338 -6.68 -19.43 -32.46
CA SER A 338 -6.22 -18.43 -33.42
C SER A 338 -6.96 -18.69 -34.72
N GLN A 339 -7.76 -17.71 -35.19
CA GLN A 339 -8.17 -17.62 -36.58
C GLN A 339 -6.95 -17.29 -37.46
N GLU A 340 -5.84 -18.00 -37.24
CA GLU A 340 -4.95 -18.29 -38.35
C GLU A 340 -5.85 -19.01 -39.33
N GLY A 341 -6.27 -18.28 -40.37
CA GLY A 341 -7.01 -18.87 -41.47
C GLY A 341 -6.30 -20.14 -41.90
N PRO A 342 -7.04 -21.13 -42.44
CA PRO A 342 -6.43 -22.36 -42.93
C PRO A 342 -5.18 -21.97 -43.71
N PRO A 343 -4.00 -22.55 -43.39
CA PRO A 343 -2.74 -22.18 -44.03
C PRO A 343 -3.04 -22.15 -45.51
N GLY A 344 -3.01 -20.96 -46.10
CA GLY A 344 -3.49 -20.77 -47.44
C GLY A 344 -2.82 -21.81 -48.32
N ASP A 345 -3.57 -22.47 -49.19
CA ASP A 345 -3.12 -23.55 -50.09
C ASP A 345 -2.07 -23.08 -51.13
N GLY A 346 -1.44 -21.93 -50.88
CA GLY A 346 -0.35 -21.36 -51.64
C GLY A 346 0.99 -21.89 -51.16
N VAL A 347 1.29 -23.13 -51.50
CA VAL A 347 2.68 -23.56 -51.71
C VAL A 347 3.20 -22.80 -52.94
N VAL A 348 3.69 -21.58 -52.75
CA VAL A 348 4.63 -20.99 -53.73
C VAL A 348 5.98 -21.61 -53.43
N ALA A 349 6.18 -22.78 -54.02
CA ALA A 349 7.47 -23.44 -54.13
C ALA A 349 8.50 -22.45 -54.69
N GLY A 350 9.60 -22.27 -53.97
CA GLY A 350 10.67 -21.37 -54.38
C GLY A 350 11.69 -21.01 -53.29
N HIS A 351 11.56 -21.54 -52.07
CA HIS A 351 12.67 -21.56 -51.13
C HIS A 351 13.19 -22.98 -50.99
N ASP A 352 14.40 -23.16 -51.52
CA ASP A 352 15.20 -24.36 -51.40
C ASP A 352 15.22 -24.84 -49.95
N ALA A 353 14.98 -26.13 -49.80
CA ALA A 353 15.02 -26.85 -48.53
C ALA A 353 16.38 -26.60 -47.84
N ASN A 354 16.39 -25.70 -46.85
CA ASN A 354 17.48 -25.63 -45.89
C ASN A 354 17.36 -26.83 -44.94
N ASN A 355 17.84 -27.97 -45.43
CA ASN A 355 17.99 -29.19 -44.68
C ASN A 355 19.27 -29.11 -43.83
N ASN A 356 19.30 -28.25 -42.81
CA ASN A 356 20.36 -28.27 -41.82
C ASN A 356 20.10 -29.39 -40.80
N ALA A 357 20.55 -30.59 -41.17
CA ALA A 357 20.62 -31.76 -40.30
C ALA A 357 21.96 -31.79 -39.53
N ASN A 358 22.20 -30.88 -38.58
CA ASN A 358 23.40 -30.93 -37.71
C ASN A 358 23.18 -31.25 -36.22
N ASN A 359 21.96 -31.60 -35.78
CA ASN A 359 21.69 -31.88 -34.36
C ASN A 359 22.03 -33.33 -33.93
N THR A 360 23.24 -33.80 -34.22
CA THR A 360 23.81 -35.05 -33.62
C THR A 360 25.19 -34.81 -33.01
N GLY A 361 25.31 -33.73 -32.23
CA GLY A 361 26.44 -33.55 -31.32
C GLY A 361 25.95 -33.63 -29.88
N GLU A 362 26.40 -34.64 -29.14
CA GLU A 362 26.45 -34.64 -27.66
C GLU A 362 27.21 -33.39 -27.18
N GLY A 363 26.48 -32.29 -27.05
CA GLY A 363 26.97 -31.02 -26.51
C GLY A 363 26.44 -30.86 -25.10
N SER A 364 27.34 -30.98 -24.12
CA SER A 364 27.12 -30.65 -22.71
C SER A 364 26.20 -29.43 -22.54
N GLY A 365 25.10 -29.63 -21.81
CA GLY A 365 24.00 -28.68 -21.66
C GLY A 365 24.40 -27.29 -21.19
N LYS A 366 24.63 -26.39 -22.15
CA LYS A 366 24.45 -24.95 -21.96
C LYS A 366 23.02 -24.63 -22.36
N GLY A 367 22.15 -24.58 -21.34
CA GLY A 367 20.76 -24.18 -21.49
C GLY A 367 20.65 -22.81 -22.18
N SER A 368 19.65 -22.73 -23.03
CA SER A 368 19.21 -21.58 -23.80
C SER A 368 19.18 -20.32 -22.93
N ALA A 369 20.19 -19.46 -23.08
CA ALA A 369 20.16 -18.12 -22.55
C ALA A 369 19.03 -17.37 -23.26
N VAL A 370 17.96 -17.08 -22.52
CA VAL A 370 16.98 -16.07 -22.90
C VAL A 370 17.74 -14.75 -23.02
N GLU A 371 17.95 -14.34 -24.26
CA GLU A 371 18.60 -13.10 -24.66
C GLU A 371 17.78 -11.92 -24.08
N GLY A 372 18.25 -11.31 -23.00
CA GLY A 372 17.61 -10.09 -22.47
C GLY A 372 17.82 -9.72 -21.01
N ASN A 373 18.29 -10.61 -20.13
CA ASN A 373 18.58 -10.24 -18.73
C ASN A 373 20.02 -10.63 -18.35
N GLU A 374 20.94 -9.71 -18.61
CA GLU A 374 22.32 -9.77 -18.12
C GLU A 374 22.29 -9.48 -16.61
N TYR A 375 22.05 -10.52 -15.82
CA TYR A 375 22.20 -10.43 -14.36
C TYR A 375 23.70 -10.31 -14.04
N PRO A 376 24.10 -9.49 -13.04
CA PRO A 376 25.52 -9.24 -12.72
C PRO A 376 26.23 -10.41 -12.01
N PHE A 377 25.69 -11.63 -12.11
CA PHE A 377 26.20 -12.81 -11.42
C PHE A 377 26.05 -14.07 -12.26
N ASP A 378 27.04 -14.95 -12.13
CA ASP A 378 27.05 -16.30 -12.67
C ASP A 378 26.56 -17.30 -11.62
N VAL A 379 25.85 -18.34 -12.04
CA VAL A 379 25.45 -19.46 -11.17
C VAL A 379 26.30 -20.67 -11.53
N VAL A 380 27.23 -21.05 -10.64
CA VAL A 380 28.21 -22.13 -10.85
C VAL A 380 27.95 -23.25 -9.85
N PRO A 381 28.06 -24.54 -10.23
CA PRO A 381 27.98 -25.66 -9.28
C PRO A 381 28.98 -25.48 -8.13
N ASP A 382 28.55 -25.71 -6.88
CA ASP A 382 29.40 -25.61 -5.69
C ASP A 382 29.85 -27.02 -5.23
N PRO A 383 31.02 -27.51 -5.70
CA PRO A 383 31.45 -28.88 -5.43
C PRO A 383 31.70 -29.15 -3.95
N GLU A 384 31.94 -28.11 -3.13
CA GLU A 384 32.18 -28.28 -1.69
C GLU A 384 30.91 -28.59 -0.90
N ARG A 385 29.73 -28.25 -1.44
CA ARG A 385 28.42 -28.51 -0.82
C ARG A 385 27.69 -29.71 -1.40
N GLY A 386 28.16 -30.23 -2.53
CA GLY A 386 27.62 -31.43 -3.19
C GLY A 386 26.91 -31.14 -4.51
N PRO A 387 26.54 -32.19 -5.26
CA PRO A 387 26.16 -32.12 -6.68
C PRO A 387 24.85 -31.36 -6.97
N THR A 388 24.06 -31.05 -5.94
CA THR A 388 22.79 -30.33 -6.06
C THR A 388 22.89 -28.85 -5.67
N PHE A 389 24.04 -28.40 -5.18
CA PHE A 389 24.22 -27.04 -4.70
C PHE A 389 24.84 -26.14 -5.76
N TRP A 390 24.27 -24.94 -5.86
CA TRP A 390 24.71 -23.90 -6.78
C TRP A 390 25.16 -22.68 -5.98
N ARG A 391 26.30 -22.11 -6.35
CA ARG A 391 26.81 -20.86 -5.79
C ARG A 391 26.63 -19.74 -6.81
N VAL A 392 26.21 -18.58 -6.31
CA VAL A 392 26.15 -17.34 -7.07
C VAL A 392 27.51 -16.64 -6.97
N VAL A 393 28.17 -16.40 -8.09
CA VAL A 393 29.48 -15.73 -8.20
C VAL A 393 29.27 -14.40 -8.92
N PRO A 394 29.55 -13.23 -8.29
CA PRO A 394 29.54 -11.96 -9.00
C PRO A 394 30.56 -11.96 -10.14
N HIS A 395 30.23 -11.40 -11.31
CA HIS A 395 31.12 -11.39 -12.49
C HIS A 395 32.54 -10.87 -12.18
N ASP A 396 32.66 -9.93 -11.25
CA ASP A 396 33.91 -9.30 -10.84
C ASP A 396 34.94 -10.30 -10.28
N GLN A 397 34.50 -11.44 -9.73
CA GLN A 397 35.37 -12.46 -9.15
C GLN A 397 36.07 -13.34 -10.20
N HIS A 398 35.51 -13.46 -11.42
CA HIS A 398 36.12 -14.28 -12.47
C HIS A 398 37.40 -13.63 -13.06
N GLN A 399 37.53 -12.30 -12.98
CA GLN A 399 38.73 -11.63 -13.49
C GLN A 399 39.95 -11.76 -12.56
N THR A 400 39.76 -12.05 -11.27
CA THR A 400 40.88 -12.12 -10.32
C THR A 400 41.55 -13.51 -10.26
N ALA A 401 40.84 -14.57 -10.64
CA ALA A 401 41.34 -15.94 -10.53
C ALA A 401 42.20 -16.41 -11.73
N ALA A 402 42.12 -15.74 -12.88
CA ALA A 402 42.75 -16.21 -14.13
C ALA A 402 44.08 -15.53 -14.51
N ARG A 403 44.66 -14.66 -13.66
CA ARG A 403 46.03 -14.18 -13.86
C ARG A 403 47.01 -15.05 -13.08
N PRO A 404 47.74 -16.00 -13.73
CA PRO A 404 48.90 -16.60 -13.10
C PRO A 404 49.87 -15.47 -12.73
N GLY A 405 50.06 -15.26 -11.44
CA GLY A 405 51.00 -14.25 -10.95
C GLY A 405 52.39 -14.50 -11.55
N PRO A 406 53.15 -13.45 -11.91
CA PRO A 406 54.52 -13.62 -12.34
C PRO A 406 55.30 -14.31 -11.22
N GLN A 407 55.92 -15.45 -11.53
CA GLN A 407 56.86 -16.11 -10.64
C GLN A 407 58.01 -15.12 -10.34
N GLY A 408 57.93 -14.45 -9.20
CA GLY A 408 59.00 -13.60 -8.70
C GLY A 408 60.19 -14.45 -8.25
N PRO A 409 61.44 -14.04 -8.54
CA PRO A 409 62.62 -14.82 -8.24
C PRO A 409 62.82 -15.00 -6.73
N ALA A 410 63.27 -16.19 -6.37
CA ALA A 410 63.63 -16.62 -5.02
C ALA A 410 64.41 -15.53 -4.26
N ARG A 411 63.81 -15.00 -3.18
CA ARG A 411 64.51 -14.11 -2.24
C ARG A 411 65.15 -14.93 -1.14
N ALA A 412 66.47 -14.79 -1.06
CA ALA A 412 67.35 -15.31 -0.02
C ALA A 412 66.94 -14.87 1.40
N PRO A 413 67.28 -15.67 2.43
CA PRO A 413 66.96 -15.36 3.82
C PRO A 413 67.93 -14.32 4.40
N GLY A 414 67.39 -13.40 5.20
CA GLY A 414 68.16 -12.69 6.23
C GLY A 414 68.24 -11.18 6.09
N ARG A 415 67.32 -10.46 6.78
CA ARG A 415 67.69 -9.21 7.44
C ARG A 415 66.73 -8.90 8.60
N PRO A 416 67.23 -8.71 9.84
CA PRO A 416 66.38 -8.40 10.99
C PRO A 416 65.84 -6.96 10.97
N PRO A 417 64.74 -6.70 11.69
CA PRO A 417 64.01 -5.44 11.66
C PRO A 417 64.79 -4.29 12.31
N ARG A 418 64.85 -3.15 11.62
CA ARG A 418 65.46 -1.91 12.12
C ARG A 418 64.41 -1.10 12.88
N ALA A 419 64.67 -0.89 14.16
CA ALA A 419 63.85 -0.11 15.07
C ALA A 419 63.77 1.38 14.70
N GLY A 420 62.59 1.96 14.94
CA GLY A 420 62.43 3.31 15.50
C GLY A 420 62.55 4.50 14.55
N ARG A 421 61.42 5.14 14.27
CA ARG A 421 61.38 6.60 14.16
C ARG A 421 60.03 7.16 14.59
N LYS A 422 59.97 7.63 15.84
CA LYS A 422 58.93 8.55 16.34
C LYS A 422 58.98 9.82 15.50
N ARG A 423 57.88 10.19 14.84
CA ARG A 423 57.68 11.51 14.25
C ARG A 423 56.78 12.31 15.20
N THR A 424 57.39 13.18 15.98
CA THR A 424 56.73 14.30 16.65
C THR A 424 56.75 15.50 15.70
N GLY A 425 55.59 16.12 15.47
CA GLY A 425 55.50 17.44 14.88
C GLY A 425 54.06 17.71 14.44
N ARG A 426 53.55 18.94 14.49
CA ARG A 426 53.96 20.21 15.10
C ARG A 426 52.68 21.03 14.98
N ALA A 427 52.24 21.66 16.07
CA ALA A 427 51.11 22.58 16.04
C ALA A 427 51.56 23.86 15.31
N ASP A 428 50.79 24.28 14.32
CA ASP A 428 50.81 25.64 13.80
C ASP A 428 49.38 26.21 13.92
N HIS A 429 49.31 27.28 14.71
CA HIS A 429 48.24 28.28 14.71
C HIS A 429 48.15 28.95 13.32
N PRO A 430 46.99 29.54 12.99
CA PRO A 430 47.05 30.98 12.80
C PRO A 430 45.88 31.75 13.42
N ASP A 431 46.22 32.90 13.98
CA ASP A 431 45.34 34.05 14.18
C ASP A 431 44.90 34.62 12.82
N HIS A 432 43.63 34.98 12.70
CA HIS A 432 43.15 36.20 12.06
C HIS A 432 41.71 36.51 12.47
#